data_AF-A0A2D8MGZ3-F1
#
_entry.id   AF-A0A2D8MGZ3-F1
#
_cell.length_a   1.000
_cell.length_b   1.000
_cell.length_c   1.000
_cell.angle_alpha   90.00
_cell.angle_beta   90.00
_cell.angle_gamma   90.00
#
_symmetry.space_group_name_H-M   'P 1'
#
loop_
_entity.id
_entity.type
_entity.pdbx_description
1 polymer ?
#
loop_
_entity_poly.entity_id
_entity_poly.type
_entity_poly.pdbx_seq_one_letter_code
_entity_poly.pdbx_strand_id
1 'polypeptide(L)'
;TKTWPHSDYPLIEVGKLVLNENPVDWDTQIEQLAFEPNNMVPGIGLSPDKMLLARGFSYSDAHRARLGVNYKQIPVNSAKNAEVNSYSRAGDMRVTNSVDPVYAPNSYGGPAAQPEVGGEATWYADGDMVREAYTLREDDDDVSQPRALINDVMDDAQRDRFVSNVAGHLADGVSEKVLVRAFDYWKAIDQKIGERIEKMSRDKIGGKSEAPGMASALSIGGEGSAMKEAAE
;
A
#
# COMPACT_ATOMS: atom_id res chain seq x y z
N THR A 1 8.11 -3.09 -7.52
CA THR A 1 6.96 -3.81 -8.11
C THR A 1 7.38 -5.20 -8.58
N LYS A 2 8.28 -5.86 -7.85
CA LYS A 2 8.96 -7.06 -8.33
C LYS A 2 8.68 -8.25 -7.41
N THR A 3 8.56 -9.45 -7.96
CA THR A 3 8.68 -10.71 -7.24
C THR A 3 10.09 -11.26 -7.34
N TRP A 4 10.47 -12.13 -6.40
CA TRP A 4 11.71 -12.91 -6.49
C TRP A 4 11.39 -14.28 -7.09
N PRO A 5 12.07 -14.71 -8.17
CA PRO A 5 11.84 -16.03 -8.75
C PRO A 5 12.09 -17.14 -7.73
N HIS A 6 11.16 -18.10 -7.62
CA HIS A 6 11.31 -19.23 -6.70
C HIS A 6 12.45 -20.18 -7.09
N SER A 7 12.93 -20.12 -8.34
CA SER A 7 14.15 -20.82 -8.77
C SER A 7 15.39 -20.32 -8.06
N ASP A 8 15.42 -19.03 -7.75
CA ASP A 8 16.59 -18.36 -7.16
C ASP A 8 16.48 -18.37 -5.64
N TYR A 9 15.25 -18.16 -5.14
CA TYR A 9 14.91 -18.17 -3.73
C TYR A 9 13.72 -19.11 -3.47
N PRO A 10 13.99 -20.42 -3.28
CA PRO A 10 12.95 -21.39 -2.98
C PRO A 10 12.20 -21.05 -1.69
N LEU A 11 10.92 -21.41 -1.63
CA LEU A 11 10.13 -21.25 -0.42
C LEU A 11 10.66 -22.17 0.69
N ILE A 12 10.83 -21.59 1.88
CA ILE A 12 11.19 -22.33 3.10
C ILE A 12 9.95 -22.37 3.99
N GLU A 13 9.49 -23.57 4.32
CA GLU A 13 8.32 -23.74 5.18
C GLU A 13 8.64 -23.33 6.62
N VAL A 14 7.78 -22.48 7.21
CA VAL A 14 7.91 -22.01 8.60
C VAL A 14 6.82 -22.60 9.49
N GLY A 15 5.58 -22.68 9.00
CA GLY A 15 4.44 -23.17 9.77
C GLY A 15 3.09 -22.91 9.11
N LYS A 16 2.01 -23.04 9.89
CA LYS A 16 0.62 -22.94 9.41
C LYS A 16 -0.20 -21.96 10.25
N LEU A 17 -0.82 -20.98 9.59
CA LEU A 17 -1.87 -20.13 10.18
C LEU A 17 -3.23 -20.83 10.07
N VAL A 18 -3.99 -20.88 11.17
CA VAL A 18 -5.34 -21.46 11.21
C VAL A 18 -6.29 -20.44 11.81
N LEU A 19 -7.39 -20.15 11.10
CA LEU A 19 -8.50 -19.34 11.59
C LEU A 19 -9.60 -20.30 12.06
N ASN A 20 -9.90 -20.31 13.35
CA ASN A 20 -10.78 -21.30 13.98
C ASN A 20 -11.89 -20.70 14.87
N GLU A 21 -11.98 -19.38 14.94
CA GLU A 21 -12.95 -18.66 15.78
C GLU A 21 -13.44 -17.41 15.07
N ASN A 22 -14.75 -17.15 15.16
CA ASN A 22 -15.38 -15.92 14.67
C ASN A 22 -15.41 -14.87 15.79
N PRO A 23 -15.40 -13.56 15.46
CA PRO A 23 -15.60 -12.52 16.45
C PRO A 23 -16.99 -12.66 17.11
N VAL A 24 -17.05 -12.42 18.41
CA VAL A 24 -18.30 -12.34 19.19
C VAL A 24 -18.94 -10.95 19.10
N ASP A 25 -18.13 -9.93 18.83
CA ASP A 25 -18.58 -8.55 18.65
C ASP A 25 -17.77 -7.87 17.53
N TRP A 26 -18.47 -7.47 16.47
CA TRP A 26 -17.83 -6.93 15.26
C TRP A 26 -17.15 -5.59 15.51
N ASP A 27 -17.80 -4.69 16.26
CA ASP A 27 -17.31 -3.34 16.43
C ASP A 27 -16.03 -3.30 17.27
N THR A 28 -16.00 -4.03 18.39
CA THR A 28 -14.85 -4.05 19.30
C THR A 28 -13.71 -4.93 18.83
N GLN A 29 -13.96 -5.95 17.99
CA GLN A 29 -12.94 -6.91 17.56
C GLN A 29 -12.49 -6.74 16.10
N ILE A 30 -13.32 -6.14 15.22
CA ILE A 30 -13.00 -5.97 13.79
C ILE A 30 -12.91 -4.50 13.41
N GLU A 31 -13.92 -3.67 13.72
CA GLU A 31 -13.85 -2.25 13.34
C GLU A 31 -12.77 -1.50 14.11
N GLN A 32 -12.57 -1.83 15.39
CA GLN A 32 -11.54 -1.20 16.24
C GLN A 32 -10.16 -1.85 16.14
N LEU A 33 -10.01 -2.94 15.40
CA LEU A 33 -8.72 -3.57 15.15
C LEU A 33 -7.77 -2.61 14.41
N ALA A 34 -6.50 -2.64 14.79
CA ALA A 34 -5.47 -1.74 14.29
C ALA A 34 -4.15 -2.50 13.98
N PHE A 35 -3.93 -2.86 12.70
CA PHE A 35 -2.69 -3.47 12.24
C PHE A 35 -1.70 -2.41 11.74
N GLU A 36 -0.44 -2.47 12.17
CA GLU A 36 0.57 -1.51 11.74
C GLU A 36 1.94 -2.18 11.53
N PRO A 37 2.65 -1.88 10.43
CA PRO A 37 3.96 -2.48 10.15
C PRO A 37 5.05 -2.15 11.18
N ASN A 38 4.90 -1.11 11.98
CA ASN A 38 5.88 -0.75 13.01
C ASN A 38 5.70 -1.51 14.33
N ASN A 39 4.68 -2.37 14.48
CA ASN A 39 4.58 -3.34 15.57
C ASN A 39 5.42 -4.59 15.26
N MET A 40 6.72 -4.40 15.09
CA MET A 40 7.68 -5.50 14.92
C MET A 40 8.16 -6.00 16.28
N VAL A 41 8.66 -7.23 16.30
CA VAL A 41 9.29 -7.86 17.47
C VAL A 41 10.78 -8.10 17.18
N PRO A 42 11.64 -8.23 18.21
CA PRO A 42 13.06 -8.50 18.01
C PRO A 42 13.29 -9.68 17.05
N GLY A 43 14.17 -9.48 16.06
CA GLY A 43 14.46 -10.46 15.00
C GLY A 43 13.70 -10.21 13.68
N ILE A 44 12.77 -9.25 13.65
CA ILE A 44 12.06 -8.81 12.45
C ILE A 44 12.23 -7.30 12.30
N GLY A 45 12.51 -6.84 11.08
CA GLY A 45 12.67 -5.41 10.81
C GLY A 45 12.25 -4.99 9.40
N LEU A 46 12.27 -3.68 9.15
CA LEU A 46 11.95 -3.11 7.84
C LEU A 46 13.11 -3.33 6.85
N SER A 47 12.80 -3.18 5.57
CA SER A 47 13.78 -3.12 4.49
C SER A 47 13.84 -1.70 3.89
N PRO A 48 14.84 -1.40 3.04
CA PRO A 48 14.94 -0.11 2.33
C PRO A 48 13.83 0.18 1.30
N ASP A 49 12.76 -0.61 1.24
CA ASP A 49 11.62 -0.32 0.39
C ASP A 49 10.90 0.97 0.85
N LYS A 50 11.03 2.05 0.08
CA LYS A 50 10.36 3.34 0.24
C LYS A 50 8.87 3.20 0.61
N MET A 51 8.14 2.24 0.03
CA MET A 51 6.73 2.03 0.34
C MET A 51 6.54 1.41 1.73
N LEU A 52 7.37 0.43 2.12
CA LEU A 52 7.32 -0.16 3.44
C LEU A 52 7.73 0.85 4.53
N LEU A 53 8.79 1.62 4.29
CA LEU A 53 9.24 2.68 5.21
C LEU A 53 8.15 3.71 5.47
N ALA A 54 7.45 4.17 4.42
CA ALA A 54 6.33 5.08 4.57
C ALA A 54 5.19 4.47 5.42
N ARG A 55 4.89 3.18 5.20
CA ARG A 55 3.89 2.44 5.98
C ARG A 55 4.30 2.20 7.44
N GLY A 56 5.60 2.19 7.74
CA GLY A 56 6.14 2.17 9.11
C GLY A 56 5.71 3.40 9.93
N PHE A 57 5.36 4.50 9.28
CA PHE A 57 4.80 5.68 9.93
C PHE A 57 3.26 5.73 9.82
N SER A 58 2.73 5.58 8.61
CA SER A 58 1.39 6.03 8.24
C SER A 58 0.25 5.35 9.01
N TYR A 59 0.39 4.08 9.36
CA TYR A 59 -0.69 3.34 10.02
C TYR A 59 -0.92 3.84 11.44
N SER A 60 0.15 4.00 12.22
CA SER A 60 0.03 4.49 13.59
C SER A 60 -0.52 5.92 13.65
N ASP A 61 -0.20 6.75 12.66
CA ASP A 61 -0.77 8.08 12.50
C ASP A 61 -2.28 8.03 12.24
N ALA A 62 -2.70 7.24 11.23
CA ALA A 62 -4.10 7.04 10.91
C ALA A 62 -4.90 6.44 12.09
N HIS A 63 -4.31 5.52 12.87
CA HIS A 63 -4.95 4.93 14.04
C HIS A 63 -5.19 5.94 15.15
N ARG A 64 -4.24 6.85 15.41
CA ARG A 64 -4.45 7.93 16.40
C ARG A 64 -5.61 8.83 16.00
N ALA A 65 -5.75 9.14 14.72
CA ALA A 65 -6.88 9.93 14.21
C ALA A 65 -8.20 9.16 14.25
N ARG A 66 -8.19 7.88 13.86
CA ARG A 66 -9.40 7.04 13.74
C ARG A 66 -9.95 6.54 15.07
N LEU A 67 -9.07 6.12 15.99
CA LEU A 67 -9.41 5.40 17.23
C LEU A 67 -8.97 6.13 18.49
N GLY A 68 -8.24 7.24 18.35
CA GLY A 68 -7.70 8.02 19.46
C GLY A 68 -6.30 7.60 19.87
N VAL A 69 -5.63 8.48 20.62
CA VAL A 69 -4.20 8.31 21.00
C VAL A 69 -3.91 7.05 21.79
N ASN A 70 -4.89 6.56 22.57
CA ASN A 70 -4.77 5.38 23.42
C ASN A 70 -5.34 4.10 22.76
N TYR A 71 -5.52 4.04 21.43
CA TYR A 71 -6.13 2.89 20.73
C TYR A 71 -5.49 1.52 21.03
N LYS A 72 -4.20 1.49 21.41
CA LYS A 72 -3.51 0.25 21.84
C LYS A 72 -4.03 -0.33 23.16
N GLN A 73 -4.83 0.43 23.92
CA GLN A 73 -5.51 -0.05 25.14
C GLN A 73 -6.84 -0.75 24.84
N ILE A 74 -7.37 -0.63 23.62
CA ILE A 74 -8.56 -1.38 23.19
C ILE A 74 -8.22 -2.88 23.25
N PRO A 75 -9.09 -3.75 23.82
CA PRO A 75 -8.74 -5.14 24.08
C PRO A 75 -8.21 -5.95 22.89
N VAL A 76 -8.67 -5.69 21.67
CA VAL A 76 -8.19 -6.41 20.48
C VAL A 76 -6.78 -5.97 20.04
N ASN A 77 -6.37 -4.75 20.40
CA ASN A 77 -5.07 -4.17 20.04
C ASN A 77 -4.02 -4.32 21.14
N SER A 78 -4.41 -4.75 22.34
CA SER A 78 -3.49 -4.85 23.47
C SER A 78 -2.59 -6.07 23.36
N ALA A 79 -1.30 -5.86 23.65
CA ALA A 79 -0.33 -6.95 23.74
C ALA A 79 -0.78 -7.98 24.78
N LYS A 80 -0.75 -9.27 24.43
CA LYS A 80 -1.19 -10.36 25.31
C LYS A 80 -0.05 -11.04 26.05
N ASN A 81 1.08 -11.20 25.38
CA ASN A 81 2.22 -11.99 25.87
C ASN A 81 3.43 -11.11 26.23
N ALA A 82 3.20 -9.84 26.54
CA ALA A 82 4.23 -8.91 26.95
C ALA A 82 3.65 -7.86 27.90
N GLU A 83 4.40 -7.52 28.95
CA GLU A 83 4.09 -6.38 29.79
C GLU A 83 4.47 -5.08 29.07
N VAL A 84 3.54 -4.14 29.01
CA VAL A 84 3.76 -2.85 28.33
C VAL A 84 4.31 -1.83 29.33
N ASN A 85 5.63 -1.74 29.38
CA ASN A 85 6.36 -0.76 30.18
C ASN A 85 6.75 0.43 29.30
N SER A 86 5.98 1.53 29.33
CA SER A 86 6.20 2.69 28.44
C SER A 86 6.07 4.03 29.16
N TYR A 87 6.69 5.07 28.59
CA TYR A 87 6.59 6.45 29.09
C TYR A 87 5.36 7.22 28.57
N SER A 88 4.49 6.59 27.78
CA SER A 88 3.27 7.24 27.28
C SER A 88 2.28 7.54 28.42
N ARG A 89 1.89 8.80 28.55
CA ARG A 89 1.05 9.33 29.64
C ARG A 89 -0.14 10.12 29.10
N ALA A 90 -1.18 10.22 29.94
CA ALA A 90 -2.40 10.98 29.66
C ALA A 90 -3.04 10.57 28.32
N GLY A 91 -3.52 11.55 27.55
CA GLY A 91 -4.25 11.37 26.30
C GLY A 91 -5.72 11.01 26.53
N ASP A 92 -6.55 11.35 25.54
CA ASP A 92 -7.98 11.04 25.59
C ASP A 92 -8.22 9.54 25.74
N MET A 93 -9.26 9.19 26.50
CA MET A 93 -9.67 7.81 26.78
C MET A 93 -8.56 6.95 27.41
N ARG A 94 -7.75 7.52 28.31
CA ARG A 94 -6.80 6.75 29.13
C ARG A 94 -7.57 5.90 30.15
N VAL A 95 -7.49 4.57 30.02
CA VAL A 95 -8.23 3.63 30.89
C VAL A 95 -7.32 2.70 31.71
N THR A 96 -6.03 2.63 31.37
CA THR A 96 -5.03 1.92 32.18
C THR A 96 -4.26 2.89 33.06
N ASN A 97 -4.02 2.52 34.33
CA ASN A 97 -3.20 3.33 35.22
C ASN A 97 -1.76 3.43 34.71
N SER A 98 -1.13 4.59 34.94
CA SER A 98 0.29 4.81 34.72
C SER A 98 0.84 5.34 36.02
N VAL A 99 1.65 4.55 36.73
CA VAL A 99 2.07 4.89 38.11
C VAL A 99 3.55 5.22 38.21
N ASP A 100 4.34 4.84 37.22
CA ASP A 100 5.79 5.06 37.15
C ASP A 100 6.19 6.56 37.07
N PRO A 101 7.48 6.89 37.23
CA PRO A 101 8.00 8.20 36.85
C PRO A 101 7.71 8.57 35.38
N VAL A 102 7.51 9.85 35.12
CA VAL A 102 7.20 10.39 33.77
C VAL A 102 8.45 10.79 32.97
N TYR A 103 9.64 10.39 33.42
CA TYR A 103 10.91 10.81 32.84
C TYR A 103 11.97 9.69 32.91
N ALA A 104 12.95 9.77 32.00
CA ALA A 104 14.13 8.92 31.96
C ALA A 104 15.41 9.78 31.75
N PRO A 105 16.56 9.38 32.32
CA PRO A 105 16.72 8.35 33.34
C PRO A 105 16.07 8.79 34.67
N ASN A 106 15.68 7.84 35.52
CA ASN A 106 15.12 8.11 36.85
C ASN A 106 15.70 7.15 37.91
N SER A 107 15.60 7.53 39.18
CA SER A 107 16.11 6.75 40.32
C SER A 107 15.03 5.98 41.07
N TYR A 108 13.84 5.84 40.50
CA TYR A 108 12.64 5.35 41.18
C TYR A 108 12.04 4.09 40.52
N GLY A 109 12.80 3.41 39.66
CA GLY A 109 12.40 2.13 39.07
C GLY A 109 11.38 2.23 37.93
N GLY A 110 11.32 3.37 37.22
CA GLY A 110 10.50 3.47 36.01
C GLY A 110 11.02 2.62 34.83
N PRO A 111 10.26 2.53 33.72
CA PRO A 111 10.61 1.72 32.56
C PRO A 111 12.04 1.98 32.06
N ALA A 112 12.79 0.94 31.72
CA ALA A 112 14.12 1.05 31.13
C ALA A 112 14.15 0.39 29.76
N ALA A 113 14.83 1.02 28.80
CA ALA A 113 15.13 0.36 27.54
C ALA A 113 16.06 -0.83 27.81
N GLN A 114 15.81 -1.95 27.14
CA GLN A 114 16.69 -3.11 27.25
C GLN A 114 18.01 -2.83 26.51
N PRO A 115 19.17 -3.02 27.15
CA PRO A 115 20.46 -2.64 26.58
C PRO A 115 21.00 -3.66 25.55
N GLU A 116 20.35 -4.82 25.39
CA GLU A 116 20.75 -5.80 24.39
C GLU A 116 20.49 -5.24 22.99
N VAL A 117 21.56 -4.75 22.39
CA VAL A 117 21.63 -4.35 20.99
C VAL A 117 21.70 -5.59 20.10
N GLY A 118 20.68 -5.80 19.27
CA GLY A 118 20.63 -6.93 18.34
C GLY A 118 19.19 -7.32 17.99
N GLY A 119 18.94 -7.57 16.70
CA GLY A 119 17.62 -7.94 16.18
C GLY A 119 16.85 -6.81 15.52
N GLU A 120 17.37 -5.57 15.57
CA GLU A 120 16.90 -4.47 14.72
C GLU A 120 17.45 -4.63 13.30
N ALA A 121 16.60 -4.43 12.29
CA ALA A 121 17.10 -4.37 10.92
C ALA A 121 17.93 -3.09 10.72
N THR A 122 19.20 -3.29 10.38
CA THR A 122 20.14 -2.21 10.04
C THR A 122 20.68 -2.44 8.64
N TRP A 123 21.02 -1.35 7.96
CA TRP A 123 21.65 -1.38 6.64
C TRP A 123 22.50 -0.14 6.44
N TYR A 124 23.44 -0.22 5.50
CA TYR A 124 24.25 0.92 5.08
C TYR A 124 23.52 1.75 4.03
N ALA A 125 23.69 3.07 4.09
CA ALA A 125 23.23 4.01 3.08
C ALA A 125 24.31 5.08 2.85
N ASP A 126 24.45 5.51 1.61
CA ASP A 126 25.41 6.53 1.18
C ASP A 126 24.80 7.34 0.01
N GLY A 127 25.21 8.59 -0.14
CA GLY A 127 24.73 9.52 -1.18
C GLY A 127 23.95 10.73 -0.67
N ASP A 128 23.58 11.60 -1.61
CA ASP A 128 22.89 12.86 -1.35
C ASP A 128 21.39 12.68 -1.02
N MET A 129 20.80 13.67 -0.35
CA MET A 129 19.35 13.73 -0.16
C MET A 129 18.65 14.15 -1.46
N VAL A 130 17.96 13.20 -2.10
CA VAL A 130 17.34 13.36 -3.43
C VAL A 130 15.86 12.98 -3.45
N ARG A 131 15.16 13.40 -4.52
CA ARG A 131 13.79 12.99 -4.85
C ARG A 131 13.74 12.40 -6.26
N GLU A 132 14.02 11.11 -6.36
CA GLU A 132 14.12 10.41 -7.64
C GLU A 132 13.57 8.98 -7.57
N ALA A 133 13.34 8.43 -8.76
CA ALA A 133 13.04 7.01 -8.94
C ALA A 133 14.20 6.15 -8.45
N TYR A 134 13.96 4.86 -8.20
CA TYR A 134 15.06 3.95 -7.93
C TYR A 134 15.97 3.82 -9.14
N THR A 135 17.27 3.70 -8.90
CA THR A 135 18.20 3.21 -9.90
C THR A 135 17.79 1.79 -10.29
N LEU A 136 17.54 1.57 -11.57
CA LEU A 136 17.15 0.25 -12.10
C LEU A 136 18.31 -0.74 -11.92
N ARG A 137 17.99 -1.96 -11.50
CA ARG A 137 18.89 -3.11 -11.63
C ARG A 137 18.87 -3.65 -13.06
N GLU A 138 19.77 -4.59 -13.35
CA GLU A 138 19.91 -5.18 -14.69
C GLU A 138 18.58 -5.70 -15.26
N ASP A 139 17.81 -6.42 -14.45
CA ASP A 139 16.53 -7.01 -14.85
C ASP A 139 15.30 -6.15 -14.44
N ASP A 140 15.51 -4.90 -14.04
CA ASP A 140 14.39 -4.03 -13.67
C ASP A 140 13.76 -3.36 -14.89
N ASP A 141 12.51 -3.71 -15.15
CA ASP A 141 11.61 -2.97 -16.02
C ASP A 141 10.17 -2.98 -15.47
N ASP A 142 9.23 -2.41 -16.22
CA ASP A 142 7.80 -2.41 -15.87
C ASP A 142 6.97 -3.44 -16.65
N VAL A 143 7.60 -4.29 -17.47
CA VAL A 143 6.90 -5.11 -18.48
C VAL A 143 7.23 -6.61 -18.44
N SER A 144 8.44 -7.00 -18.04
CA SER A 144 8.92 -8.40 -18.05
C SER A 144 8.11 -9.30 -17.11
N GLN A 145 7.97 -8.94 -15.83
CA GLN A 145 7.25 -9.78 -14.86
C GLN A 145 5.74 -9.87 -15.14
N PRO A 146 5.02 -8.79 -15.51
CA PRO A 146 3.65 -8.90 -16.00
C PRO A 146 3.52 -9.77 -17.24
N ARG A 147 4.47 -9.68 -18.18
CA ARG A 147 4.51 -10.57 -19.37
C ARG A 147 4.69 -12.03 -18.96
N ALA A 148 5.60 -12.33 -18.04
CA ALA A 148 5.83 -13.69 -17.55
C ALA A 148 4.59 -14.25 -16.83
N LEU A 149 3.90 -13.43 -16.03
CA LEU A 149 2.63 -13.83 -15.42
C LEU A 149 1.61 -14.24 -16.49
N ILE A 150 1.46 -13.41 -17.52
CA ILE A 150 0.54 -13.68 -18.63
C ILE A 150 0.98 -14.94 -19.40
N ASN A 151 2.26 -15.08 -19.72
CA ASN A 151 2.75 -16.06 -20.68
C ASN A 151 3.14 -17.41 -20.10
N ASP A 152 3.59 -17.44 -18.86
CA ASP A 152 4.20 -18.63 -18.27
C ASP A 152 3.38 -19.18 -17.09
N VAL A 153 2.54 -18.35 -16.48
CA VAL A 153 1.71 -18.74 -15.33
C VAL A 153 0.24 -18.97 -15.72
N MET A 154 -0.32 -18.13 -16.60
CA MET A 154 -1.73 -18.24 -16.97
C MET A 154 -1.99 -19.29 -18.06
N ASP A 155 -3.00 -20.12 -17.83
CA ASP A 155 -3.62 -20.95 -18.88
C ASP A 155 -4.47 -20.12 -19.86
N ASP A 156 -4.85 -20.71 -20.99
CA ASP A 156 -5.60 -20.01 -22.04
C ASP A 156 -6.96 -19.48 -21.54
N ALA A 157 -7.67 -20.27 -20.72
CA ALA A 157 -8.96 -19.86 -20.18
C ALA A 157 -8.83 -18.68 -19.19
N GLN A 158 -7.74 -18.64 -18.42
CA GLN A 158 -7.38 -17.52 -17.55
C GLN A 158 -7.06 -16.28 -18.37
N ARG A 159 -6.30 -16.41 -19.47
CA ARG A 159 -6.03 -15.29 -20.38
C ARG A 159 -7.31 -14.75 -21.03
N ASP A 160 -8.24 -15.62 -21.41
CA ASP A 160 -9.53 -15.22 -21.97
C ASP A 160 -10.34 -14.40 -20.96
N ARG A 161 -10.42 -14.86 -19.71
CA ARG A 161 -11.08 -14.11 -18.62
C ARG A 161 -10.36 -12.79 -18.33
N PHE A 162 -9.03 -12.80 -18.32
CA PHE A 162 -8.21 -11.60 -18.11
C PHE A 162 -8.52 -10.54 -19.17
N VAL A 163 -8.47 -10.89 -20.46
CA VAL A 163 -8.84 -10.00 -21.56
C VAL A 163 -10.26 -9.47 -21.41
N SER A 164 -11.22 -10.35 -21.09
CA SER A 164 -12.63 -9.96 -20.89
C SER A 164 -12.81 -8.95 -19.75
N ASN A 165 -12.15 -9.17 -18.62
CA ASN A 165 -12.22 -8.28 -17.46
C ASN A 165 -11.62 -6.91 -17.76
N VAL A 166 -10.42 -6.88 -18.36
CA VAL A 166 -9.75 -5.62 -18.72
C VAL A 166 -10.59 -4.86 -19.75
N ALA A 167 -11.04 -5.53 -20.81
CA ALA A 167 -11.86 -4.90 -21.85
C ALA A 167 -13.21 -4.42 -21.31
N GLY A 168 -13.82 -5.16 -20.38
CA GLY A 168 -15.05 -4.75 -19.71
C GLY A 168 -14.88 -3.44 -18.94
N HIS A 169 -13.80 -3.31 -18.16
CA HIS A 169 -13.49 -2.08 -17.43
C HIS A 169 -13.12 -0.93 -18.37
N LEU A 170 -12.34 -1.19 -19.42
CA LEU A 170 -11.98 -0.16 -20.40
C LEU A 170 -13.19 0.35 -21.20
N ALA A 171 -14.18 -0.50 -21.46
CA ALA A 171 -15.40 -0.10 -22.14
C ALA A 171 -16.36 0.74 -21.28
N ASP A 172 -16.13 0.85 -19.96
CA ASP A 172 -17.04 1.53 -19.03
C ASP A 172 -16.73 3.04 -18.93
N GLY A 173 -17.06 3.78 -19.98
CA GLY A 173 -17.01 5.24 -19.98
C GLY A 173 -15.60 5.86 -20.00
N VAL A 174 -14.56 5.08 -20.34
CA VAL A 174 -13.20 5.60 -20.48
C VAL A 174 -13.07 6.37 -21.78
N SER A 175 -12.56 7.61 -21.71
CA SER A 175 -12.35 8.46 -22.89
C SER A 175 -11.35 7.86 -23.88
N GLU A 176 -11.52 8.16 -25.17
CA GLU A 176 -10.63 7.69 -26.24
C GLU A 176 -9.14 7.96 -25.96
N LYS A 177 -8.82 9.15 -25.45
CA LYS A 177 -7.44 9.56 -25.15
C LYS A 177 -6.78 8.68 -24.08
N VAL A 178 -7.56 8.17 -23.13
CA VAL A 178 -7.07 7.24 -22.09
C VAL A 178 -7.00 5.82 -22.64
N LEU A 179 -8.01 5.41 -23.42
CA LEU A 179 -8.03 4.09 -24.06
C LEU A 179 -6.80 3.82 -24.92
N VAL A 180 -6.43 4.74 -25.80
CA VAL A 180 -5.24 4.58 -26.67
C VAL A 180 -3.99 4.31 -25.82
N ARG A 181 -3.78 5.06 -24.74
CA ARG A 181 -2.64 4.85 -23.84
C ARG A 181 -2.70 3.53 -23.10
N ALA A 182 -3.90 3.11 -22.68
CA ALA A 182 -4.09 1.81 -22.04
C ALA A 182 -3.77 0.67 -23.02
N PHE A 183 -4.19 0.78 -24.28
CA PHE A 183 -3.86 -0.21 -25.30
C PHE A 183 -2.36 -0.26 -25.59
N ASP A 184 -1.71 0.90 -25.70
CA ASP A 184 -0.26 0.98 -25.88
C ASP A 184 0.49 0.35 -24.69
N TYR A 185 0.03 0.61 -23.46
CA TYR A 185 0.57 -0.01 -22.25
C TYR A 185 0.45 -1.54 -22.28
N TRP A 186 -0.74 -2.06 -22.60
CA TRP A 186 -0.94 -3.52 -22.66
C TRP A 186 -0.15 -4.18 -23.78
N LYS A 187 0.02 -3.52 -24.93
CA LYS A 187 0.85 -4.00 -26.03
C LYS A 187 2.34 -4.00 -25.69
N ALA A 188 2.80 -3.01 -24.93
CA ALA A 188 4.17 -2.97 -24.41
C ALA A 188 4.45 -4.17 -23.49
N ILE A 189 3.47 -4.55 -22.67
CA ILE A 189 3.55 -5.78 -21.86
C ILE A 189 3.52 -7.01 -22.77
N ASP A 190 2.48 -7.22 -23.57
CA ASP A 190 2.37 -8.34 -24.50
C ASP A 190 1.54 -7.94 -25.72
N GLN A 191 2.15 -7.97 -26.90
CA GLN A 191 1.53 -7.49 -28.13
C GLN A 191 0.20 -8.21 -28.42
N LYS A 192 0.18 -9.54 -28.32
CA LYS A 192 -0.99 -10.36 -28.68
C LYS A 192 -2.13 -10.12 -27.70
N ILE A 193 -1.84 -10.05 -26.41
CA ILE A 193 -2.85 -9.77 -25.39
C ILE A 193 -3.35 -8.33 -25.49
N GLY A 194 -2.46 -7.36 -25.71
CA GLY A 194 -2.82 -5.97 -25.93
C GLY A 194 -3.78 -5.77 -27.12
N GLU A 195 -3.52 -6.43 -28.25
CA GLU A 195 -4.42 -6.43 -29.41
C GLU A 195 -5.78 -7.06 -29.12
N ARG A 196 -5.81 -8.16 -28.35
CA ARG A 196 -7.07 -8.79 -27.93
C ARG A 196 -7.89 -7.88 -27.02
N ILE A 197 -7.23 -7.21 -26.06
CA ILE A 197 -7.86 -6.24 -25.17
C ILE A 197 -8.42 -5.08 -25.97
N GLU A 198 -7.64 -4.49 -26.87
CA GLU A 198 -8.09 -3.39 -27.72
C GLU A 198 -9.30 -3.81 -28.54
N LYS A 199 -9.19 -4.90 -29.30
CA LYS A 199 -10.30 -5.38 -30.15
C LYS A 199 -11.57 -5.57 -29.34
N MET A 200 -11.49 -6.29 -28.22
CA MET A 200 -12.68 -6.55 -27.40
C MET A 200 -13.26 -5.28 -26.78
N SER A 201 -12.41 -4.34 -26.36
CA SER A 201 -12.86 -3.05 -25.83
C SER A 201 -13.60 -2.26 -26.91
N ARG A 202 -13.04 -2.19 -28.13
CA ARG A 202 -13.65 -1.54 -29.29
C ARG A 202 -14.99 -2.15 -29.67
N ASP A 203 -15.05 -3.48 -29.70
CA ASP A 203 -16.28 -4.24 -30.02
C ASP A 203 -17.39 -3.94 -28.99
N LYS A 204 -17.05 -3.82 -27.70
CA LYS A 204 -18.00 -3.48 -26.63
C LYS A 204 -18.50 -2.03 -26.71
N ILE A 205 -17.62 -1.09 -27.05
CA ILE A 205 -17.95 0.33 -27.19
C ILE A 205 -18.75 0.60 -28.47
N GLY A 206 -18.51 -0.18 -29.53
CA GLY A 206 -19.02 0.09 -30.88
C GLY A 206 -18.10 1.00 -31.71
N GLY A 207 -16.80 1.05 -31.41
CA GLY A 207 -15.80 1.83 -32.14
C GLY A 207 -14.93 2.71 -31.25
N LYS A 208 -14.84 4.01 -31.57
CA LYS A 208 -14.16 5.00 -30.73
C LYS A 208 -15.03 5.40 -29.54
N SER A 209 -14.41 5.67 -28.41
CA SER A 209 -15.14 6.15 -27.24
C SER A 209 -15.46 7.62 -27.39
N GLU A 210 -16.75 7.95 -27.33
CA GLU A 210 -17.25 9.33 -27.26
C GLU A 210 -17.37 9.82 -25.81
N ALA A 211 -16.87 9.04 -24.84
CA ALA A 211 -16.93 9.43 -23.43
C ALA A 211 -16.10 10.72 -23.23
N PRO A 212 -16.66 11.75 -22.56
CA PRO A 212 -16.06 13.08 -22.47
C PRO A 212 -14.71 13.09 -21.72
N GLY A 213 -14.43 12.03 -20.96
CA GLY A 213 -13.32 11.98 -20.02
C GLY A 213 -13.57 12.89 -18.82
N MET A 214 -12.85 12.64 -17.73
CA MET A 214 -12.83 13.58 -16.62
C MET A 214 -11.77 14.64 -16.90
N ALA A 215 -12.18 15.72 -17.57
CA ALA A 215 -11.39 16.94 -17.60
C ALA A 215 -11.31 17.52 -16.18
N SER A 216 -10.11 17.93 -15.76
CA SER A 216 -9.97 18.71 -14.53
C SER A 216 -10.77 20.01 -14.66
N ALA A 217 -11.35 20.51 -13.57
CA ALA A 217 -11.96 21.85 -13.53
C ALA A 217 -10.99 22.94 -14.01
N LEU A 218 -9.67 22.71 -13.92
CA LEU A 218 -8.62 23.61 -14.40
C LEU A 218 -8.37 23.54 -15.92
N SER A 219 -8.82 22.48 -16.60
CA SER A 219 -8.66 22.31 -18.07
C SER A 219 -9.79 22.95 -18.90
N ILE A 220 -10.83 23.48 -18.25
CA ILE A 220 -11.99 24.13 -18.90
C ILE A 220 -11.80 25.66 -18.96
N GLY A 221 -10.80 26.22 -18.26
CA GLY A 221 -10.56 27.66 -18.15
C GLY A 221 -9.64 28.27 -19.20
N GLY A 222 -9.57 27.70 -20.41
CA GLY A 222 -8.52 28.00 -21.39
C GLY A 222 -8.99 28.28 -22.80
N GLU A 223 -10.12 28.97 -23.00
CA GLU A 223 -10.47 29.70 -24.23
C GLU A 223 -11.81 30.41 -23.99
N GLY A 224 -11.80 31.73 -23.74
CA GLY A 224 -13.05 32.51 -23.70
C GLY A 224 -13.26 33.50 -22.55
N SER A 225 -12.23 33.89 -21.79
CA SER A 225 -12.32 35.07 -20.92
C SER A 225 -11.72 36.30 -21.62
N ALA A 226 -12.39 36.74 -22.69
CA ALA A 226 -12.23 38.07 -23.24
C ALA A 226 -13.56 38.80 -23.09
N MET A 227 -13.55 39.88 -22.29
CA MET A 227 -14.59 40.90 -21.98
C MET A 227 -14.85 40.94 -20.46
N LYS A 228 -14.82 42.06 -19.76
CA LYS A 228 -14.70 43.49 -20.10
C LYS A 228 -14.39 44.24 -18.79
N GLU A 229 -13.79 45.41 -18.94
CA GLU A 229 -13.64 46.47 -17.94
C GLU A 229 -14.92 46.77 -17.15
N ALA A 230 -14.73 47.18 -15.89
CA ALA A 230 -15.33 48.36 -15.22
C ALA A 230 -14.92 48.29 -13.73
N ALA A 231 -13.99 49.12 -13.27
CA ALA A 231 -14.20 50.49 -12.77
C ALA A 231 -14.31 50.50 -11.23
N GLU A 232 -13.47 51.38 -10.65
CA GLU A 232 -13.30 51.77 -9.22
C GLU A 232 -12.52 50.83 -8.29
#